data_AF-A0A7G2S368-F1
#
_entry.id   AF-A0A7G2S368-F1
#
_cell.length_a   1.000
_cell.length_b   1.000
_cell.length_c   1.000
_cell.angle_alpha   90.00
_cell.angle_beta   90.00
_cell.angle_gamma   90.00
#
_symmetry.space_group_name_H-M   'P 1'
#
loop_
_entity.id
_entity.type
_entity.pdbx_description
1 polymer ?
#
loop_
_entity_poly.entity_id
_entity_poly.type
_entity_poly.pdbx_seq_one_letter_code
_entity_poly.pdbx_strand_id
1 'polypeptide(L)'
;MLRILSLLSVLTLAGCATGMYNEPDAGDAAKLSVDNQLSVAAKGDGGGGWQMPTSSSAKAEIFKVDGDRISEQGGVESVFIDAGERSVEVFADQGGILRFGKFRHTFEEKGIYQVRVKPSPGNKGDYTLELVKASAPDDVLVSKNF
;
A
#
# COMPACT_ATOMS: atom_id res chain seq x y z
N MET A 1 -55.83 19.15 4.33
CA MET A 1 -54.83 19.19 3.24
C MET A 1 -53.71 20.15 3.64
N LEU A 2 -52.46 19.89 3.19
CA LEU A 2 -51.17 20.55 3.51
C LEU A 2 -50.58 20.14 4.87
N ARG A 3 -49.77 19.08 4.98
CA ARG A 3 -48.34 18.97 4.59
C ARG A 3 -47.49 20.15 5.11
N ILE A 4 -47.24 20.18 6.42
CA ILE A 4 -46.05 20.87 6.95
C ILE A 4 -44.97 19.80 7.08
N LEU A 5 -44.11 19.84 6.08
CA LEU A 5 -42.98 18.97 5.81
C LEU A 5 -41.95 19.06 6.95
N SER A 6 -41.70 17.91 7.57
CA SER A 6 -40.40 17.39 8.00
C SER A 6 -39.21 18.34 7.80
N LEU A 7 -38.79 19.04 8.86
CA LEU A 7 -37.44 19.58 9.00
C LEU A 7 -36.62 18.65 9.91
N LEU A 8 -36.45 17.38 9.47
CA LEU A 8 -35.30 16.60 9.90
C LEU A 8 -34.09 17.11 9.10
N SER A 9 -33.47 18.16 9.61
CA SER A 9 -32.13 18.56 9.19
C SER A 9 -31.14 17.50 9.66
N VAL A 10 -31.04 16.41 8.90
CA VAL A 10 -29.94 15.44 8.97
C VAL A 10 -28.71 16.16 8.42
N LEU A 11 -28.01 16.90 9.28
CA LEU A 11 -26.61 17.25 9.04
C LEU A 11 -25.75 16.01 9.27
N THR A 12 -25.83 15.04 8.35
CA THR A 12 -24.71 14.13 8.11
C THR A 12 -23.85 14.77 7.02
N LEU A 13 -23.28 15.94 7.31
CA LEU A 13 -22.20 16.46 6.49
C LEU A 13 -20.94 15.68 6.83
N ALA A 14 -20.64 14.71 5.95
CA ALA A 14 -19.31 14.41 5.45
C ALA A 14 -18.14 14.83 6.35
N GLY A 15 -17.71 13.92 7.22
CA GLY A 15 -16.37 13.89 7.78
C GLY A 15 -15.48 12.91 7.02
N CYS A 16 -15.40 13.02 5.69
CA CYS A 16 -14.31 12.39 4.94
C CYS A 16 -13.04 13.22 5.12
N ALA A 17 -12.57 13.35 6.35
CA ALA A 17 -11.19 13.73 6.58
C ALA A 17 -10.38 12.44 6.44
N THR A 18 -9.65 12.30 5.32
CA THR A 18 -8.52 11.38 5.31
C THR A 18 -7.54 11.91 6.35
N GLY A 19 -7.48 11.26 7.51
CA GLY A 19 -6.62 11.68 8.61
C GLY A 19 -5.16 11.41 8.29
N MET A 20 -4.29 11.93 9.15
CA MET A 20 -2.93 11.42 9.23
C MET A 20 -2.92 10.17 10.09
N TYR A 21 -2.20 9.15 9.64
CA TYR A 21 -2.07 7.90 10.36
C TYR A 21 -1.41 8.16 11.72
N ASN A 22 -2.07 7.69 12.77
CA ASN A 22 -1.51 7.71 14.11
C ASN A 22 -0.86 6.35 14.37
N GLU A 23 0.46 6.31 14.33
CA GLU A 23 1.21 5.08 14.56
C GLU A 23 0.95 4.55 15.98
N PRO A 24 0.65 3.25 16.14
CA PRO A 24 0.42 2.66 17.45
C PRO A 24 1.71 2.54 18.25
N ASP A 25 1.57 2.42 19.57
CA ASP A 25 2.69 2.07 20.44
C ASP A 25 3.24 0.69 20.06
N ALA A 26 4.57 0.60 19.89
CA ALA A 26 5.24 -0.60 19.39
C ALA A 26 5.14 -1.84 20.30
N GLY A 27 4.48 -1.75 21.46
CA GLY A 27 4.38 -2.82 22.46
C GLY A 27 3.78 -4.10 21.89
N ASP A 28 2.60 -4.02 21.30
CA ASP A 28 1.88 -5.17 20.71
C ASP A 28 1.62 -5.00 19.19
N ALA A 29 2.06 -3.89 18.60
CA ALA A 29 1.90 -3.62 17.18
C ALA A 29 2.69 -4.62 16.30
N ALA A 30 2.10 -4.99 15.18
CA ALA A 30 2.78 -5.67 14.09
C ALA A 30 3.69 -4.69 13.35
N LYS A 31 4.77 -5.20 12.74
CA LYS A 31 5.61 -4.44 11.82
C LYS A 31 5.27 -4.84 10.39
N LEU A 32 4.97 -3.85 9.55
CA LEU A 32 4.81 -4.03 8.11
C LEU A 32 5.93 -3.28 7.38
N SER A 33 6.63 -3.95 6.46
CA SER A 33 7.59 -3.31 5.57
C SER A 33 7.32 -3.62 4.10
N VAL A 34 7.91 -2.84 3.21
CA VAL A 34 7.86 -3.07 1.75
C VAL A 34 9.16 -3.68 1.27
N ASP A 35 9.05 -4.71 0.44
CA ASP A 35 10.12 -5.27 -0.37
C ASP A 35 9.89 -4.89 -1.84
N ASN A 36 10.64 -3.91 -2.30
CA ASN A 36 10.52 -3.36 -3.63
C ASN A 36 11.35 -4.18 -4.64
N GLN A 37 10.70 -5.14 -5.30
CA GLN A 37 11.32 -6.05 -6.27
C GLN A 37 11.23 -5.54 -7.73
N LEU A 38 10.71 -4.32 -7.94
CA LEU A 38 10.58 -3.72 -9.28
C LEU A 38 11.94 -3.39 -9.90
N SER A 39 12.94 -3.08 -9.07
CA SER A 39 14.30 -2.74 -9.49
C SER A 39 15.10 -3.94 -10.01
N VAL A 40 14.76 -5.17 -9.56
CA VAL A 40 15.40 -6.41 -10.02
C VAL A 40 15.04 -6.71 -11.49
N ALA A 41 13.82 -6.39 -11.90
CA ALA A 41 13.35 -6.59 -13.27
C ALA A 41 13.95 -5.60 -14.29
N ALA A 42 14.36 -4.40 -13.86
CA ALA A 42 14.97 -3.40 -14.74
C ALA A 42 16.38 -3.78 -15.24
N LYS A 43 17.02 -4.79 -14.62
CA LYS A 43 18.37 -5.27 -14.99
C LYS A 43 18.37 -6.38 -16.05
N GLY A 44 17.18 -6.81 -16.51
CA GLY A 44 16.98 -8.06 -17.25
C GLY A 44 16.77 -7.97 -18.77
N ASP A 45 16.71 -6.78 -19.39
CA ASP A 45 16.58 -6.67 -20.85
C ASP A 45 17.88 -6.11 -21.47
N GLY A 46 18.73 -7.02 -21.94
CA GLY A 46 19.93 -6.73 -22.70
C GLY A 46 19.62 -6.18 -24.09
N GLY A 47 19.51 -4.86 -24.20
CA GLY A 47 19.49 -4.14 -25.47
C GLY A 47 20.45 -2.97 -25.42
N GLY A 48 21.56 -3.04 -26.17
CA GLY A 48 22.57 -1.97 -26.30
C GLY A 48 22.06 -0.73 -27.05
N GLY A 49 20.94 -0.17 -26.61
CA GLY A 49 20.41 1.11 -27.06
C GLY A 49 20.75 2.20 -26.05
N TRP A 50 20.95 3.43 -26.55
CA TRP A 50 21.24 4.60 -25.73
C TRP A 50 20.19 4.74 -24.62
N GLN A 51 20.58 4.52 -23.37
CA GLN A 51 19.69 4.56 -22.22
C GLN A 51 19.44 6.03 -21.86
N MET A 52 18.21 6.49 -22.02
CA MET A 52 17.81 7.82 -21.56
C MET A 52 18.06 7.88 -20.04
N PRO A 53 18.72 8.93 -19.52
CA PRO A 53 18.93 9.07 -18.09
C PRO A 53 17.60 9.39 -17.42
N THR A 54 16.79 8.36 -17.19
CA THR A 54 15.62 8.47 -16.32
C THR A 54 16.15 8.44 -14.90
N SER A 55 16.07 9.58 -14.22
CA SER A 55 16.22 9.64 -12.78
C SER A 55 15.02 8.94 -12.12
N SER A 56 14.94 7.61 -12.14
CA SER A 56 13.83 6.94 -11.44
C SER A 56 14.20 5.50 -11.12
N SER A 57 14.91 5.31 -10.00
CA SER A 57 14.86 4.01 -9.33
C SER A 57 13.38 3.67 -9.09
N ALA A 58 12.97 2.45 -9.45
CA ALA A 58 11.62 2.00 -9.16
C ALA A 58 11.36 2.16 -7.65
N LYS A 59 10.18 2.66 -7.27
CA LYS A 59 9.78 2.89 -5.88
C LYS A 59 8.55 2.08 -5.54
N ALA A 60 8.50 1.59 -4.31
CA ALA A 60 7.30 1.04 -3.72
C ALA A 60 7.30 1.34 -2.23
N GLU A 61 6.21 1.91 -1.72
CA GLU A 61 6.11 2.38 -0.33
C GLU A 61 4.67 2.24 0.17
N ILE A 62 4.50 2.19 1.49
CA ILE A 62 3.19 2.17 2.15
C ILE A 62 2.63 3.58 2.16
N PHE A 63 1.42 3.75 1.64
CA PHE A 63 0.78 5.06 1.44
C PHE A 63 -0.27 5.36 2.51
N LYS A 64 -1.14 4.38 2.80
CA LYS A 64 -2.22 4.53 3.78
C LYS A 64 -2.43 3.27 4.61
N VAL A 65 -2.89 3.49 5.84
CA VAL A 65 -3.48 2.45 6.69
C VAL A 65 -4.88 2.92 7.08
N ASP A 66 -5.88 2.06 6.89
CA ASP A 66 -7.30 2.30 7.17
C ASP A 66 -7.91 3.56 6.52
N GLY A 67 -7.26 4.06 5.46
CA GLY A 67 -7.68 5.27 4.74
C GLY A 67 -6.93 6.54 5.16
N ASP A 68 -6.15 6.47 6.23
CA ASP A 68 -5.32 7.57 6.73
C ASP A 68 -3.94 7.54 6.10
N ARG A 69 -3.43 8.72 5.75
CA ARG A 69 -2.13 8.85 5.08
C ARG A 69 -1.01 8.68 6.07
N ILE A 70 0.01 7.90 5.71
CA ILE A 70 1.20 7.74 6.58
C ILE A 70 2.08 8.98 6.54
N SER A 71 2.19 9.66 5.39
CA SER A 71 2.92 10.92 5.29
C SER A 71 2.25 11.92 4.34
N GLU A 72 2.58 13.20 4.54
CA GLU A 72 2.12 14.29 3.68
C GLU A 72 2.79 14.22 2.30
N GLN A 73 4.06 13.84 2.25
CA GLN A 73 4.91 13.94 1.05
C GLN A 73 4.97 12.66 0.21
N GLY A 74 4.48 11.52 0.70
CA GLY A 74 4.59 10.25 -0.01
C GLY A 74 4.16 9.06 0.84
N GLY A 75 4.94 7.99 0.78
CA GLY A 75 4.78 6.82 1.63
C GLY A 75 5.98 6.60 2.54
N VAL A 76 6.04 5.44 3.16
CA VAL A 76 7.17 4.98 3.96
C VAL A 76 7.50 3.52 3.65
N GLU A 77 8.75 3.11 3.85
CA GLU A 77 9.18 1.72 3.63
C GLU A 77 8.70 0.78 4.73
N SER A 78 8.42 1.28 5.93
CA SER A 78 7.91 0.49 7.04
C SER A 78 7.07 1.30 7.99
N VAL A 79 6.11 0.64 8.63
CA VAL A 79 5.21 1.22 9.63
C VAL A 79 4.85 0.18 10.68
N PHE A 80 4.54 0.62 11.90
CA PHE A 80 3.88 -0.23 12.90
C PHE A 80 2.37 -0.17 12.72
N ILE A 81 1.69 -1.31 12.81
CA ILE A 81 0.25 -1.45 12.62
C ILE A 81 -0.32 -2.24 13.80
N ASP A 82 -1.42 -1.77 14.36
CA ASP A 82 -2.15 -2.51 15.38
C ASP A 82 -2.56 -3.90 14.87
N ALA A 83 -2.62 -4.86 15.80
CA ALA A 83 -3.22 -6.15 15.51
C ALA A 83 -4.72 -6.03 15.12
N GLY A 84 -5.22 -7.07 14.46
CA GLY A 84 -6.59 -7.14 13.96
C GLY A 84 -6.70 -6.84 12.46
N GLU A 85 -7.94 -6.75 11.99
CA GLU A 85 -8.23 -6.50 10.57
C GLU A 85 -7.88 -5.06 10.19
N ARG A 86 -6.96 -4.90 9.23
CA ARG A 86 -6.49 -3.60 8.75
C ARG A 86 -6.49 -3.55 7.24
N SER A 87 -6.74 -2.37 6.70
CA SER A 87 -6.66 -2.08 5.28
C SER A 87 -5.40 -1.31 4.97
N VAL A 88 -4.57 -1.80 4.05
CA VAL A 88 -3.31 -1.16 3.67
C VAL A 88 -3.35 -0.79 2.19
N GLU A 89 -2.89 0.41 1.86
CA GLU A 89 -2.66 0.87 0.50
C GLU A 89 -1.17 1.14 0.31
N VAL A 90 -0.57 0.51 -0.71
CA VAL A 90 0.79 0.75 -1.16
C VAL A 90 0.76 1.45 -2.51
N PHE A 91 1.80 2.21 -2.85
CA PHE A 91 2.00 2.68 -4.21
C PHE A 91 3.26 2.08 -4.81
N ALA A 92 3.30 2.07 -6.13
CA ALA A 92 4.45 1.63 -6.91
C ALA A 92 4.64 2.56 -8.11
N ASP A 93 5.88 2.96 -8.37
CA ASP A 93 6.25 3.75 -9.55
C ASP A 93 7.51 3.16 -10.18
N GLN A 94 7.40 2.73 -11.43
CA GLN A 94 8.53 2.36 -12.26
C GLN A 94 8.44 3.08 -13.60
N GLY A 95 9.39 4.00 -13.85
CA GLY A 95 9.48 4.73 -15.11
C GLY A 95 8.31 5.69 -15.35
N GLY A 96 7.68 6.22 -14.30
CA GLY A 96 6.56 7.16 -14.36
C GLY A 96 5.18 6.50 -14.42
N ILE A 97 5.12 5.17 -14.28
CA ILE A 97 3.87 4.42 -14.20
C ILE A 97 3.50 4.27 -12.73
N LEU A 98 2.81 5.27 -12.19
CA LEU A 98 2.31 5.23 -10.82
C LEU A 98 1.04 4.36 -10.73
N ARG A 99 1.00 3.44 -9.76
CA ARG A 99 -0.14 2.58 -9.43
C ARG A 99 -0.32 2.47 -7.92
N PHE A 100 -1.55 2.18 -7.49
CA PHE A 100 -1.91 2.03 -6.08
C PHE A 100 -2.57 0.67 -5.85
N GLY A 101 -1.99 -0.10 -4.93
CA GLY A 101 -2.44 -1.43 -4.56
C GLY A 101 -3.04 -1.42 -3.17
N LYS A 102 -4.28 -1.89 -3.03
CA LYS A 102 -4.98 -1.96 -1.74
C LYS A 102 -5.34 -3.39 -1.38
N PHE A 103 -5.06 -3.77 -0.13
CA PHE A 103 -5.43 -5.06 0.45
C PHE A 103 -5.94 -4.94 1.88
N ARG A 104 -6.51 -6.03 2.40
CA ARG A 104 -6.97 -6.17 3.78
C ARG A 104 -6.42 -7.47 4.36
N HIS A 105 -5.97 -7.43 5.60
CA HIS A 105 -5.44 -8.59 6.31
C HIS A 105 -5.65 -8.45 7.81
N THR A 106 -5.75 -9.59 8.51
CA THR A 106 -5.81 -9.64 9.97
C THR A 106 -4.40 -9.83 10.51
N PHE A 107 -3.80 -8.77 11.03
CA PHE A 107 -2.45 -8.78 11.58
C PHE A 107 -2.44 -9.36 12.98
N GLU A 108 -1.49 -10.26 13.25
CA GLU A 108 -1.20 -10.79 14.58
C GLU A 108 -0.36 -9.80 15.39
N GLU A 109 -0.59 -9.74 16.70
CA GLU A 109 0.25 -8.97 17.64
C GLU A 109 1.73 -9.34 17.47
N LYS A 110 2.60 -8.32 17.45
CA LYS A 110 4.06 -8.48 17.26
C LYS A 110 4.46 -9.22 15.98
N GLY A 111 3.53 -9.46 15.05
CA GLY A 111 3.81 -10.13 13.80
C GLY A 111 4.70 -9.26 12.90
N ILE A 112 5.59 -9.92 12.15
CA ILE A 112 6.50 -9.24 11.22
C ILE A 112 6.11 -9.64 9.80
N TYR A 113 5.67 -8.66 9.03
CA TYR A 113 5.10 -8.84 7.70
C TYR A 113 5.87 -8.03 6.66
N GLN A 114 5.83 -8.51 5.43
CA GLN A 114 6.44 -7.86 4.29
C GLN A 114 5.46 -7.83 3.11
N VAL A 115 5.29 -6.66 2.51
CA VAL A 115 4.60 -6.50 1.22
C VAL A 115 5.64 -6.52 0.12
N ARG A 116 5.66 -7.58 -0.68
CA ARG A 116 6.49 -7.66 -1.88
C ARG A 116 5.76 -6.99 -3.03
N VAL A 117 6.42 -6.07 -3.69
CA VAL A 117 5.89 -5.42 -4.90
C VAL A 117 6.78 -5.80 -6.07
N LYS A 118 6.20 -6.52 -7.03
CA LYS A 118 6.89 -7.08 -8.21
C LYS A 118 6.13 -6.78 -9.49
N PRO A 119 6.76 -6.86 -10.67
CA PRO A 119 6.04 -6.74 -11.94
C PRO A 119 4.99 -7.84 -12.07
N SER A 120 3.82 -7.51 -12.62
CA SER A 120 2.79 -8.51 -12.86
C SER A 120 3.15 -9.39 -14.07
N PRO A 121 3.01 -10.72 -13.97
CA PRO A 121 3.25 -11.60 -15.10
C PRO A 121 2.19 -11.39 -16.19
N GLY A 122 2.65 -11.13 -17.42
CA GLY A 122 1.78 -11.07 -18.60
C GLY A 122 1.27 -9.68 -18.99
N ASN A 123 1.34 -8.68 -18.11
CA ASN A 123 0.93 -7.30 -18.41
C ASN A 123 2.03 -6.29 -18.10
N LYS A 124 2.57 -5.65 -19.16
CA LYS A 124 3.58 -4.60 -19.02
C LYS A 124 2.97 -3.37 -18.35
N GLY A 125 3.51 -2.99 -17.19
CA GLY A 125 3.10 -1.79 -16.44
C GLY A 125 2.06 -2.03 -15.34
N ASP A 126 1.64 -3.29 -15.15
CA ASP A 126 0.89 -3.72 -13.97
C ASP A 126 1.85 -4.29 -12.92
N TYR A 127 1.47 -4.21 -11.65
CA TYR A 127 2.24 -4.75 -10.54
C TYR A 127 1.45 -5.82 -9.79
N THR A 128 2.16 -6.69 -9.09
CA THR A 128 1.59 -7.63 -8.13
C THR A 128 2.11 -7.28 -6.75
N LEU A 129 1.19 -7.16 -5.79
CA LEU A 129 1.52 -7.09 -4.37
C LEU A 129 1.30 -8.47 -3.74
N GLU A 130 2.23 -8.88 -2.88
CA GLU A 130 2.09 -10.08 -2.06
C GLU A 130 2.40 -9.77 -0.60
N LEU A 131 1.50 -10.16 0.30
CA LEU A 131 1.75 -10.11 1.73
C LEU A 131 2.28 -11.46 2.21
N VAL A 132 3.39 -11.44 2.94
CA VAL A 132 3.98 -12.62 3.58
C VAL A 132 4.35 -12.32 5.04
N LYS A 133 4.46 -13.37 5.86
CA LYS A 133 5.18 -13.27 7.14
C LYS A 133 6.67 -13.39 6.90
N ALA A 134 7.47 -12.60 7.61
CA ALA A 134 8.93 -12.67 7.51
C ALA A 134 9.49 -14.04 7.93
N SER A 135 8.81 -14.75 8.84
CA SER A 135 9.18 -16.10 9.29
C SER A 135 8.79 -17.21 8.31
N ALA A 136 7.89 -16.94 7.37
CA ALA A 136 7.37 -17.90 6.39
C ALA A 136 7.24 -17.21 5.02
N PRO A 137 8.37 -16.86 4.39
CA PRO A 137 8.39 -16.05 3.17
C PRO A 137 7.74 -16.73 1.96
N ASP A 138 7.58 -18.05 1.97
CA ASP A 138 6.98 -18.81 0.87
C ASP A 138 5.44 -18.91 0.99
N ASP A 139 4.90 -18.60 2.18
CA ASP A 139 3.46 -18.63 2.45
C ASP A 139 2.83 -17.27 2.15
N VAL A 140 2.31 -17.13 0.93
CA VAL A 140 1.63 -15.91 0.49
C VAL A 140 0.24 -15.81 1.13
N LEU A 141 0.07 -14.80 1.99
CA LEU A 141 -1.17 -14.53 2.72
C LEU A 141 -2.18 -13.75 1.89
N VAL A 142 -1.69 -12.85 1.04
CA VAL A 142 -2.48 -12.05 0.11
C VAL A 142 -1.70 -11.92 -1.18
N SER A 143 -2.37 -12.05 -2.34
CA SER A 143 -1.79 -11.73 -3.65
C SER A 143 -2.80 -10.97 -4.49
N LYS A 144 -2.38 -9.86 -5.11
CA LYS A 144 -3.27 -9.02 -5.92
C LYS A 144 -2.51 -8.24 -7.00
N ASN A 145 -3.08 -8.18 -8.20
CA ASN A 145 -2.62 -7.30 -9.27
C ASN A 145 -3.21 -5.89 -9.14
N PHE A 146 -2.43 -4.86 -9.48
CA PHE A 146 -2.82 -3.45 -9.39
C PHE A 146 -2.04 -2.53 -10.34
#